data_AF-A0AAV2QMF7-F1
#
_entry.id   AF-A0AAV2QMF7-F1
#
_cell.length_a   1.000
_cell.length_b   1.000
_cell.length_c   1.000
_cell.angle_alpha   90.00
_cell.angle_beta   90.00
_cell.angle_gamma   90.00
#
_symmetry.space_group_name_H-M   'P 1'
#
loop_
_entity.id
_entity.type
_entity.pdbx_description
1 polymer ?
#
loop_
_entity_poly.entity_id
_entity_poly.type
_entity_poly.pdbx_seq_one_letter_code
_entity_poly.pdbx_strand_id
1 'polypeptide(L)'
;IPVSERFSFLLTTLLSDIAAQDEKVREEILSTQVEVLSSLINVITRSTRDEQLRNFNAKVSLCRGPVSVLLGLARALGRSTSGDPLFLRIFPPPTIPVPVMTDATPHMAKKKSFTNFRSIIPRTLSMNIATDAISLVSCDSDRDASFRTPSHAVVGKRPILQTYQSVPYDPKCYFFQKYGSSFGASLPQATEYDHTLVFSIQHLQTVLAVAKKLLGSDVLNVLDDIAREVYNNGALKIFPYKTLRETINLVMVTLLRELLAYQKDLPVPFTRDVQIFVKGLYLSGQTELAGHQQQQVVAGQVEGGEVSTGAAQPTVNIFRLTVQANAACVDLLVWATADESG
;
A
#
# COMPACT_ATOMS: atom_id res chain seq x y z
N ILE A 1 2.97 -0.02 -8.77
CA ILE A 1 1.55 0.39 -8.83
C ILE A 1 1.33 1.52 -9.84
N PRO A 2 0.13 1.66 -10.43
CA PRO A 2 -0.25 2.72 -11.36
C PRO A 2 -0.01 4.14 -10.81
N VAL A 3 0.22 5.10 -11.71
CA VAL A 3 0.49 6.51 -11.34
C VAL A 3 -0.70 7.17 -10.66
N SER A 4 -1.91 6.89 -11.14
CA SER A 4 -3.17 7.36 -10.55
C SER A 4 -3.38 6.84 -9.13
N GLU A 5 -2.98 5.60 -8.86
CA GLU A 5 -3.02 5.02 -7.52
C GLU A 5 -2.05 5.74 -6.57
N ARG A 6 -0.82 6.00 -7.02
CA ARG A 6 0.18 6.76 -6.23
C ARG A 6 -0.32 8.17 -5.91
N PHE A 7 -0.83 8.87 -6.93
CA PHE A 7 -1.34 10.22 -6.78
C PHE A 7 -2.50 10.26 -5.79
N SER A 8 -3.49 9.39 -5.96
CA SER A 8 -4.65 9.31 -5.07
C SER A 8 -4.23 9.00 -3.63
N PHE A 9 -3.34 8.02 -3.43
CA PHE A 9 -2.78 7.71 -2.12
C PHE A 9 -2.13 8.93 -1.47
N LEU A 10 -1.25 9.65 -2.18
CA LEU A 10 -0.53 10.83 -1.67
C LEU A 10 -1.43 12.04 -1.44
N LEU A 11 -2.47 12.23 -2.25
CA LEU A 11 -3.42 13.31 -2.06
C LEU A 11 -4.30 13.05 -0.82
N THR A 12 -4.88 11.86 -0.71
CA THR A 12 -5.67 11.46 0.46
C THR A 12 -4.83 11.54 1.73
N THR A 13 -3.57 11.08 1.64
CA THR A 13 -2.55 11.22 2.66
C THR A 13 -2.46 12.63 3.20
N LEU A 14 -2.20 13.59 2.31
CA LEU A 14 -2.00 14.98 2.67
C LEU A 14 -3.27 15.59 3.26
N LEU A 15 -4.43 15.31 2.67
CA LEU A 15 -5.72 15.81 3.13
C LEU A 15 -6.06 15.29 4.53
N SER A 16 -5.83 14.01 4.82
CA SER A 16 -6.07 13.46 6.15
C SER A 16 -5.11 14.02 7.20
N ASP A 17 -3.84 14.26 6.82
CA ASP A 17 -2.87 14.93 7.71
C ASP A 17 -3.30 16.39 8.01
N ILE A 18 -3.85 17.13 7.03
CA ILE A 18 -4.43 18.47 7.22
C ILE A 18 -5.67 18.41 8.12
N ALA A 19 -6.59 17.48 7.86
CA ALA A 19 -7.82 17.33 8.65
C ALA A 19 -7.54 16.97 10.12
N ALA A 20 -6.44 16.25 10.38
CA ALA A 20 -6.02 15.95 11.75
C ALA A 20 -5.59 17.24 12.48
N GLN A 21 -4.83 18.11 11.81
CA GLN A 21 -4.24 19.32 12.40
C GLN A 21 -5.18 20.53 12.44
N ASP A 22 -6.12 20.67 11.50
CA ASP A 22 -7.02 21.82 11.41
C ASP A 22 -8.50 21.40 11.50
N GLU A 23 -9.10 21.69 12.65
CA GLU A 23 -10.50 21.40 12.95
C GLU A 23 -11.49 22.12 12.03
N LYS A 24 -11.13 23.29 11.49
CA LYS A 24 -12.06 24.12 10.70
C LYS A 24 -12.40 23.50 9.35
N VAL A 25 -11.43 22.79 8.77
CA VAL A 25 -11.57 22.13 7.45
C VAL A 25 -11.76 20.62 7.57
N ARG A 26 -11.63 20.06 8.78
CA ARG A 26 -11.69 18.62 9.03
C ARG A 26 -12.94 17.98 8.43
N GLU A 27 -14.12 18.47 8.80
CA GLU A 27 -15.38 17.85 8.36
C GLU A 27 -15.59 17.96 6.84
N GLU A 28 -15.22 19.09 6.23
CA GLU A 28 -15.29 19.28 4.79
C GLU A 28 -14.38 18.27 4.06
N ILE A 29 -13.16 18.07 4.55
CA ILE A 29 -12.22 17.09 3.99
C ILE A 29 -12.77 15.67 4.15
N LEU A 30 -13.22 15.28 5.35
CA LEU A 30 -13.72 13.93 5.61
C LEU A 30 -14.96 13.63 4.77
N SER A 31 -15.91 14.57 4.71
CA SER A 31 -17.11 14.44 3.89
C SER A 31 -16.77 14.29 2.40
N THR A 32 -15.88 15.15 1.88
CA THR A 32 -15.42 15.07 0.48
C THR A 32 -14.73 13.74 0.18
N GLN A 33 -13.86 13.24 1.08
CA GLN A 33 -13.19 11.95 0.89
C GLN A 33 -14.18 10.78 0.82
N VAL A 34 -15.21 10.78 1.68
CA VAL A 34 -16.28 9.76 1.69
C VAL A 34 -17.16 9.87 0.43
N GLU A 35 -17.49 11.08 -0.01
CA GLU A 35 -18.24 11.33 -1.25
C GLU A 35 -17.48 10.83 -2.48
N VAL A 36 -16.18 11.14 -2.58
CA VAL A 36 -15.33 10.67 -3.68
C VAL A 36 -15.21 9.14 -3.66
N LEU A 37 -15.05 8.52 -2.49
CA LEU A 37 -15.03 7.06 -2.36
C LEU A 37 -16.33 6.45 -2.89
N SER A 38 -17.48 6.98 -2.44
CA SER A 38 -18.80 6.53 -2.86
C SER A 38 -19.01 6.71 -4.36
N SER A 39 -18.63 7.87 -4.90
CA SER A 39 -18.72 8.18 -6.34
C SER A 39 -17.88 7.22 -7.19
N LEU A 40 -16.62 6.99 -6.80
CA LEU A 40 -15.72 6.05 -7.50
C LEU A 40 -16.28 4.63 -7.51
N ILE A 41 -16.73 4.13 -6.36
CA ILE A 41 -17.33 2.79 -6.28
C ILE A 41 -18.59 2.72 -7.13
N ASN A 42 -19.44 3.75 -7.10
CA ASN A 42 -20.63 3.81 -7.94
C ASN A 42 -20.31 3.81 -9.43
N VAL A 43 -19.28 4.54 -9.86
CA VAL A 43 -18.78 4.51 -11.24
C VAL A 43 -18.32 3.10 -11.60
N ILE A 44 -17.47 2.48 -10.77
CA ILE A 44 -16.93 1.13 -11.02
C ILE A 44 -18.07 0.11 -11.13
N THR A 45 -18.98 0.05 -10.16
CA THR A 45 -20.10 -0.91 -10.18
C THR A 45 -21.11 -0.63 -11.30
N ARG A 46 -21.28 0.62 -11.73
CA ARG A 46 -22.12 0.93 -12.91
C ARG A 46 -21.43 0.45 -14.17
N SER A 47 -20.13 0.71 -14.31
CA SER A 47 -19.34 0.25 -15.46
C SER A 47 -19.41 -1.27 -15.61
N THR A 48 -19.35 -2.06 -14.52
CA THR A 48 -19.45 -3.53 -14.61
C THR A 48 -20.78 -4.04 -15.17
N ARG A 49 -21.80 -3.17 -15.31
CA ARG A 49 -23.11 -3.49 -15.89
C ARG A 49 -23.33 -2.83 -17.25
N ASP A 50 -22.37 -2.03 -17.72
CA ASP A 50 -22.48 -1.25 -18.95
C ASP A 50 -21.99 -2.08 -20.15
N GLU A 51 -22.81 -2.20 -21.18
CA GLU A 51 -22.47 -2.85 -22.45
C GLU A 51 -21.25 -2.19 -23.12
N GLN A 52 -20.99 -0.89 -22.87
CA GLN A 52 -19.81 -0.19 -23.38
C GLN A 52 -18.49 -0.77 -22.83
N LEU A 53 -18.52 -1.48 -21.70
CA LEU A 53 -17.35 -2.13 -21.13
C LEU A 53 -16.87 -3.33 -21.97
N ARG A 54 -17.60 -3.71 -23.02
CA ARG A 54 -17.13 -4.64 -24.06
C ARG A 54 -15.99 -4.04 -24.90
N ASN A 55 -15.92 -2.72 -25.02
CA ASN A 55 -14.82 -2.04 -25.70
C ASN A 55 -13.54 -2.14 -24.85
N PHE A 56 -12.47 -2.68 -25.43
CA PHE A 56 -11.19 -2.83 -24.75
C PHE A 56 -10.62 -1.50 -24.24
N ASN A 57 -10.79 -0.39 -24.96
CA ASN A 57 -10.32 0.91 -24.50
C ASN A 57 -11.08 1.41 -23.24
N ALA A 58 -12.35 1.03 -23.09
CA ALA A 58 -13.12 1.31 -21.89
C ALA A 58 -12.59 0.52 -20.68
N LYS A 59 -12.25 -0.76 -20.89
CA LYS A 59 -11.59 -1.62 -19.88
C LYS A 59 -10.27 -1.03 -19.40
N VAL A 60 -9.40 -0.63 -20.34
CA VAL A 60 -8.12 0.03 -20.03
C VAL A 60 -8.33 1.33 -19.25
N SER A 61 -9.31 2.15 -19.64
CA SER A 61 -9.63 3.41 -18.97
C SER A 61 -10.16 3.18 -17.55
N LEU A 62 -10.99 2.16 -17.34
CA LEU A 62 -11.49 1.76 -16.02
C LEU A 62 -10.35 1.35 -15.07
N CYS A 63 -9.43 0.51 -15.55
CA CYS A 63 -8.26 0.07 -14.79
C CYS A 63 -7.29 1.21 -14.49
N ARG A 64 -6.99 2.06 -15.49
CA ARG A 64 -6.05 3.19 -15.36
C ARG A 64 -6.59 4.30 -14.46
N GLY A 65 -7.88 4.57 -14.51
CA GLY A 65 -8.53 5.66 -13.78
C GLY A 65 -9.24 5.15 -12.52
N PRO A 66 -10.57 4.93 -12.57
CA PRO A 66 -11.39 4.68 -11.38
C PRO A 66 -10.85 3.61 -10.43
N VAL A 67 -10.46 2.44 -10.94
CA VAL A 67 -9.95 1.33 -10.11
C VAL A 67 -8.66 1.72 -9.40
N SER A 68 -7.69 2.27 -10.14
CA SER A 68 -6.41 2.70 -9.57
C SER A 68 -6.59 3.83 -8.56
N VAL A 69 -7.45 4.82 -8.85
CA VAL A 69 -7.73 5.94 -7.93
C VAL A 69 -8.39 5.43 -6.65
N LEU A 70 -9.35 4.50 -6.75
CA LEU A 70 -9.99 3.87 -5.60
C LEU A 70 -8.97 3.17 -4.69
N LEU A 71 -8.06 2.37 -5.28
CA LEU A 71 -7.03 1.66 -4.52
C LEU A 71 -6.10 2.62 -3.76
N GLY A 72 -5.80 3.79 -4.34
CA GLY A 72 -4.99 4.80 -3.65
C GLY A 72 -5.75 5.46 -2.50
N LEU A 73 -6.99 5.88 -2.75
CA LEU A 73 -7.86 6.56 -1.80
C LEU A 73 -8.14 5.67 -0.58
N ALA A 74 -8.64 4.45 -0.82
CA ALA A 74 -9.06 3.55 0.25
C ALA A 74 -7.89 3.08 1.13
N ARG A 75 -6.64 3.05 0.62
CA ARG A 75 -5.45 2.72 1.43
C ARG A 75 -5.02 3.83 2.40
N ALA A 76 -5.52 5.04 2.23
CA ALA A 76 -5.10 6.22 2.99
C ALA A 76 -6.24 6.99 3.67
N LEU A 77 -7.50 6.72 3.36
CA LEU A 77 -8.64 7.47 3.89
C LEU A 77 -8.75 7.28 5.42
N GLY A 78 -8.98 8.39 6.12
CA GLY A 78 -9.28 8.39 7.56
C GLY A 78 -8.12 8.10 8.49
N ARG A 79 -6.90 8.09 7.96
CA ARG A 79 -5.69 7.91 8.77
C ARG A 79 -5.24 9.23 9.40
N SER A 80 -4.56 9.13 10.53
CA SER A 80 -3.85 10.24 11.16
C SER A 80 -2.62 9.73 11.90
N THR A 81 -1.54 10.53 11.90
CA THR A 81 -0.27 10.17 12.54
C THR A 81 0.08 11.17 13.62
N SER A 82 0.47 10.69 14.79
CA SER A 82 1.22 11.53 15.72
C SER A 82 2.62 11.79 15.16
N GLY A 83 3.08 13.05 15.24
CA GLY A 83 4.39 13.46 14.75
C GLY A 83 4.42 13.86 13.27
N ASP A 84 5.51 13.53 12.58
CA ASP A 84 5.73 13.96 11.19
C ASP A 84 4.68 13.35 10.23
N PRO A 85 3.98 14.18 9.44
CA PRO A 85 3.07 13.73 8.39
C PRO A 85 3.71 12.65 7.51
N LEU A 86 2.95 11.61 7.14
CA LEU A 86 3.50 10.51 6.34
C LEU A 86 4.10 11.01 5.02
N PHE A 87 3.52 12.07 4.44
CA PHE A 87 4.08 12.68 3.23
C PHE A 87 5.55 13.09 3.41
N LEU A 88 5.90 13.72 4.53
CA LEU A 88 7.27 14.14 4.85
C LEU A 88 8.17 12.95 5.19
N ARG A 89 7.59 11.83 5.65
CA ARG A 89 8.34 10.58 5.85
C ARG A 89 8.64 9.86 4.55
N ILE A 90 7.72 9.91 3.59
CA ILE A 90 7.92 9.38 2.23
C ILE A 90 8.91 10.28 1.48
N PHE A 91 8.82 11.61 1.65
CA PHE A 91 9.69 12.58 1.01
C PHE A 91 10.42 13.43 2.05
N PRO A 92 11.45 12.88 2.71
CA PRO A 92 12.20 13.63 3.72
C PRO A 92 12.83 14.88 3.11
N PRO A 93 12.89 15.99 3.87
CA PRO A 93 13.54 17.20 3.40
C PRO A 93 15.01 16.89 3.05
N PRO A 94 15.55 17.52 2.00
CA PRO A 94 16.94 17.32 1.63
C PRO A 94 17.84 17.72 2.81
N THR A 95 18.69 16.79 3.24
CA THR A 95 19.70 17.08 4.26
C THR A 95 20.72 18.03 3.66
N ILE A 96 20.71 19.28 4.13
CA ILE A 96 21.75 20.25 3.78
C ILE A 96 23.07 19.68 4.29
N PRO A 97 24.09 19.48 3.43
CA PRO A 97 25.39 19.02 3.88
C PRO A 97 25.95 20.05 4.86
N VAL A 98 26.02 19.68 6.14
CA VAL A 98 26.70 20.51 7.14
C VAL A 98 28.19 20.51 6.77
N PRO A 99 28.80 21.69 6.51
CA PRO A 99 30.24 21.75 6.33
C PRO A 99 30.89 21.17 7.58
N VAL A 100 31.66 20.10 7.42
CA VAL A 100 32.50 19.58 8.50
C VAL A 100 33.45 20.72 8.86
N MET A 101 33.19 21.40 9.98
CA MET A 101 34.14 22.34 10.56
C MET A 101 35.34 21.48 10.94
N THR A 102 36.37 21.57 10.12
CA THR A 102 37.68 21.02 10.45
C THR A 102 38.17 21.85 11.63
N ASP A 103 38.30 21.22 12.79
CA ASP A 103 38.93 21.84 13.96
C ASP A 103 40.28 22.41 13.52
N ALA A 104 40.33 23.74 13.43
CA ALA A 104 41.52 24.47 13.08
C ALA A 104 42.50 24.41 14.24
N THR A 105 43.35 23.38 14.26
CA THR A 105 44.62 23.44 14.96
C THR A 105 45.60 24.25 14.11
N PRO A 106 46.26 25.30 14.66
CA PRO A 106 47.15 26.12 13.87
C PRO A 106 48.51 25.43 13.80
N HIS A 107 48.72 24.60 12.79
CA HIS A 107 50.08 24.30 12.35
C HIS A 107 50.16 24.21 10.84
N MET A 108 50.96 25.11 10.29
CA MET A 108 51.25 25.24 8.87
C MET A 108 51.79 23.93 8.29
N ALA A 109 51.15 23.45 7.23
CA ALA A 109 51.83 22.81 6.11
C ALA A 109 50.96 22.93 4.87
N LYS A 110 51.43 23.69 3.88
CA LYS A 110 50.86 23.79 2.53
C LYS A 110 50.75 22.39 1.91
N LYS A 111 49.61 21.70 2.07
CA LYS A 111 49.33 20.46 1.34
C LYS A 111 48.67 20.82 0.02
N LYS A 112 49.48 20.68 -1.03
CA LYS A 112 49.11 20.84 -2.44
C LYS A 112 47.84 20.05 -2.76
N SER A 113 46.89 20.72 -3.41
CA SER A 113 45.72 20.09 -4.03
C SER A 113 46.19 19.06 -5.04
N PHE A 114 46.00 17.77 -4.74
CA PHE A 114 46.12 16.71 -5.74
C PHE A 114 44.81 16.59 -6.49
N THR A 115 44.56 17.54 -7.39
CA THR A 115 43.53 17.41 -8.42
C THR A 115 44.11 16.54 -9.53
N ASN A 116 44.10 15.22 -9.34
CA ASN A 116 44.46 14.24 -10.38
C ASN A 116 43.56 13.01 -10.32
N PHE A 117 42.25 13.23 -10.13
CA PHE A 117 41.28 12.28 -10.66
C PHE A 117 41.06 12.60 -12.13
N ARG A 118 41.73 11.85 -13.00
CA ARG A 118 41.25 11.70 -14.38
C ARG A 118 39.90 11.01 -14.28
N SER A 119 38.88 11.57 -14.93
CA SER A 119 37.57 10.95 -15.08
C SER A 119 37.73 9.50 -15.54
N ILE A 120 37.33 8.54 -14.69
CA ILE A 120 37.22 7.12 -15.06
C ILE A 120 35.97 6.89 -15.93
N ILE A 121 35.16 7.93 -16.16
CA ILE A 121 34.02 7.87 -17.06
C ILE A 121 34.52 8.12 -18.49
N PRO A 122 34.37 7.14 -19.42
CA PRO A 122 34.65 7.36 -20.82
C PRO A 122 33.84 8.54 -21.35
N ARG A 123 34.46 9.41 -22.16
CA ARG A 123 33.79 10.55 -22.85
C ARG A 123 32.63 10.13 -23.77
N THR A 124 32.41 8.83 -23.95
CA THR A 124 31.29 8.26 -24.71
C THR A 124 29.99 8.14 -23.91
N LEU A 125 30.00 8.38 -22.58
CA LEU A 125 28.79 8.37 -21.73
C LEU A 125 28.32 9.78 -21.33
N SER A 126 28.94 10.84 -21.85
CA SER A 126 28.65 12.24 -21.46
C SER A 126 27.56 12.92 -22.28
N MET A 127 26.85 12.19 -23.16
CA MET A 127 25.83 12.76 -24.04
C MET A 127 24.51 12.03 -23.80
N ASN A 128 23.81 12.44 -22.74
CA ASN A 128 22.34 12.50 -22.62
C ASN A 128 21.96 12.78 -21.15
N ILE A 129 22.23 14.01 -20.70
CA ILE A 129 21.58 14.59 -19.51
C ILE A 129 20.70 15.73 -20.02
N ALA A 130 19.44 15.41 -20.32
CA ALA A 130 18.34 16.36 -20.44
C ALA A 130 17.00 15.61 -20.44
N THR A 131 16.64 14.98 -19.32
CA THR A 131 15.26 14.53 -19.04
C THR A 131 15.04 14.39 -17.52
N ASP A 132 14.99 15.52 -16.82
CA ASP A 132 14.63 15.63 -15.38
C ASP A 132 13.13 15.33 -15.08
N ALA A 133 12.52 14.41 -15.83
CA ALA A 133 11.16 13.93 -15.59
C ALA A 133 11.03 12.39 -15.57
N ILE A 134 12.13 11.64 -15.74
CA ILE A 134 12.08 10.17 -15.90
C ILE A 134 12.91 9.43 -14.81
N SER A 135 13.53 10.12 -13.85
CA SER A 135 14.32 9.46 -12.79
C SER A 135 13.49 8.70 -11.73
N LEU A 136 12.16 8.65 -11.86
CA LEU A 136 11.26 7.87 -11.00
C LEU A 136 11.05 6.41 -11.46
N VAL A 137 11.79 5.92 -12.48
CA VAL A 137 11.50 4.62 -13.12
C VAL A 137 12.69 3.63 -13.18
N SER A 138 13.78 3.82 -12.44
CA SER A 138 14.79 2.77 -12.28
C SER A 138 15.47 2.81 -10.92
N CYS A 139 15.00 1.95 -10.02
CA CYS A 139 15.86 1.28 -9.07
C CYS A 139 15.66 -0.21 -9.29
N ASP A 140 16.49 -0.78 -10.16
CA ASP A 140 16.56 -2.22 -10.36
C ASP A 140 16.98 -2.91 -9.07
N SER A 141 16.31 -4.04 -8.86
CA SER A 141 16.61 -5.07 -7.90
C SER A 141 17.98 -5.68 -8.22
N ASP A 142 18.91 -5.60 -7.27
CA ASP A 142 19.92 -6.65 -7.10
C ASP A 142 20.49 -6.54 -5.69
N ARG A 143 20.17 -7.51 -4.83
CA ARG A 143 21.04 -8.12 -3.82
C ARG A 143 20.26 -9.23 -3.10
N ASP A 144 20.19 -10.38 -3.77
CA ASP A 144 20.31 -11.64 -3.06
C ASP A 144 21.75 -11.70 -2.52
N ALA A 145 21.93 -11.53 -1.21
CA ALA A 145 23.24 -11.47 -0.57
C ALA A 145 23.42 -12.69 0.34
N SER A 146 23.87 -13.75 -0.33
CA SER A 146 24.70 -14.81 0.23
C SER A 146 25.76 -14.29 1.22
N PHE A 147 25.93 -15.08 2.28
CA PHE A 147 27.10 -15.20 3.16
C PHE A 147 28.30 -14.31 2.84
N ARG A 148 28.53 -13.26 3.65
CA ARG A 148 29.88 -12.78 3.99
C ARG A 148 29.94 -12.35 5.45
N THR A 149 30.75 -13.07 6.21
CA THR A 149 31.20 -12.74 7.57
C THR A 149 31.97 -11.41 7.59
N PRO A 150 31.99 -10.71 8.74
CA PRO A 150 33.26 -10.64 9.44
C PRO A 150 33.13 -10.85 10.95
N SER A 151 34.07 -11.64 11.48
CA SER A 151 34.44 -11.70 12.88
C SER A 151 34.80 -10.31 13.42
N HIS A 152 34.24 -9.93 14.58
CA HIS A 152 34.97 -9.67 15.82
C HIS A 152 33.97 -9.34 16.95
N ALA A 153 34.32 -9.82 18.14
CA ALA A 153 33.48 -10.05 19.31
C ALA A 153 32.95 -8.79 20.03
N VAL A 154 31.75 -8.88 20.62
CA VAL A 154 31.50 -8.55 22.05
C VAL A 154 30.38 -9.45 22.60
N VAL A 155 30.58 -9.85 23.85
CA VAL A 155 29.93 -10.83 24.71
C VAL A 155 28.46 -10.57 25.03
N GLY A 156 27.65 -11.63 24.99
CA GLY A 156 26.62 -11.92 26.00
C GLY A 156 25.23 -11.29 25.83
N LYS A 157 24.36 -11.93 25.04
CA LYS A 157 22.91 -12.14 25.29
C LYS A 157 22.34 -12.99 24.15
N ARG A 158 21.50 -13.97 24.48
CA ARG A 158 20.85 -14.87 23.49
C ARG A 158 20.10 -14.03 22.44
N PRO A 159 20.27 -14.27 21.13
CA PRO A 159 19.59 -13.49 20.12
C PRO A 159 18.11 -13.87 20.08
N ILE A 160 17.24 -12.95 20.49
CA ILE A 160 15.83 -12.96 20.13
C ILE A 160 15.78 -12.65 18.63
N LEU A 161 15.17 -13.53 17.85
CA LEU A 161 14.97 -13.37 16.41
C LEU A 161 13.98 -12.22 16.15
N GLN A 162 14.47 -10.97 16.21
CA GLN A 162 13.77 -9.79 15.69
C GLN A 162 14.05 -9.65 14.20
N THR A 163 13.53 -10.59 13.41
CA THR A 163 13.80 -10.71 11.96
C THR A 163 13.23 -9.57 11.10
N TYR A 164 12.56 -8.58 11.70
CA TYR A 164 11.93 -7.45 10.97
C TYR A 164 12.67 -6.11 11.13
N GLN A 165 13.70 -6.01 11.97
CA GLN A 165 14.43 -4.75 12.21
C GLN A 165 15.80 -4.67 11.52
N SER A 166 16.26 -5.73 10.85
CA SER A 166 17.59 -5.78 10.22
C SER A 166 17.65 -5.17 8.82
N VAL A 167 16.51 -4.79 8.24
CA VAL A 167 16.44 -4.13 6.92
C VAL A 167 16.02 -2.68 7.11
N PRO A 168 16.74 -1.69 6.54
CA PRO A 168 16.31 -0.30 6.56
C PRO A 168 14.89 -0.18 5.98
N TYR A 169 13.94 0.30 6.79
CA TYR A 169 12.58 0.54 6.34
C TYR A 169 12.56 1.78 5.43
N ASP A 170 12.33 1.58 4.13
CA ASP A 170 12.04 2.67 3.20
C ASP A 170 10.53 2.80 2.97
N PRO A 171 9.87 3.87 3.45
CA PRO A 171 8.45 4.13 3.22
C PRO A 171 8.07 4.13 1.74
N LYS A 172 8.94 4.60 0.84
CA LYS A 172 8.65 4.62 -0.61
C LYS A 172 8.53 3.20 -1.15
N CYS A 173 9.48 2.33 -0.82
CA CYS A 173 9.43 0.94 -1.21
C CYS A 173 8.21 0.24 -0.60
N TYR A 174 7.94 0.46 0.69
CA TYR A 174 6.78 -0.14 1.36
C TYR A 174 5.47 0.25 0.66
N PHE A 175 5.15 1.53 0.51
CA PHE A 175 3.84 1.96 0.03
C PHE A 175 3.64 1.82 -1.49
N PHE A 176 4.72 1.80 -2.28
CA PHE A 176 4.65 1.79 -3.74
C PHE A 176 5.05 0.47 -4.41
N GLN A 177 5.70 -0.45 -3.67
CA GLN A 177 6.09 -1.76 -4.17
C GLN A 177 5.37 -2.91 -3.46
N LYS A 178 4.85 -2.72 -2.23
CA LYS A 178 4.02 -3.74 -1.55
C LYS A 178 2.54 -3.51 -1.88
N TYR A 179 2.01 -4.31 -2.79
CA TYR A 179 0.60 -4.21 -3.20
C TYR A 179 -0.36 -4.40 -2.03
N GLY A 180 -1.42 -3.59 -1.98
CA GLY A 180 -2.39 -3.61 -0.89
C GLY A 180 -1.85 -3.11 0.45
N SER A 181 -0.66 -2.51 0.50
CA SER A 181 -0.17 -1.89 1.73
C SER A 181 -1.00 -0.66 2.09
N SER A 182 -1.79 -0.77 3.15
CA SER A 182 -2.48 0.35 3.79
C SER A 182 -1.62 0.95 4.91
N PHE A 183 -1.99 2.15 5.33
CA PHE A 183 -1.52 2.70 6.60
C PHE A 183 -2.10 1.82 7.74
N GLY A 184 -1.25 1.16 8.55
CA GLY A 184 -1.72 0.06 9.41
C GLY A 184 -0.60 -0.72 10.13
N ALA A 185 -0.57 -0.69 11.47
CA ALA A 185 0.12 -1.48 12.53
C ALA A 185 1.57 -2.00 12.32
N SER A 186 2.18 -1.77 11.16
CA SER A 186 3.43 -2.38 10.72
C SER A 186 4.47 -1.36 10.27
N LEU A 187 4.24 -0.07 10.57
CA LEU A 187 5.28 0.92 10.46
C LEU A 187 6.28 0.69 11.61
N PRO A 188 7.57 0.39 11.34
CA PRO A 188 8.55 0.01 12.38
C PRO A 188 8.96 1.13 13.34
N GLN A 189 8.38 2.32 13.22
CA GLN A 189 8.64 3.46 14.08
C GLN A 189 7.32 3.85 14.73
N ALA A 190 7.28 3.74 16.05
CA ALA A 190 6.20 4.12 16.95
C ALA A 190 5.51 5.42 16.48
N THR A 191 4.46 5.26 15.69
CA THR A 191 3.43 6.27 15.55
C THR A 191 2.37 5.85 16.55
N GLU A 192 2.24 6.57 17.66
CA GLU A 192 0.96 6.55 18.36
C GLU A 192 -0.08 6.99 17.32
N TYR A 193 -1.11 6.19 17.11
CA TYR A 193 -2.18 6.61 16.23
C TYR A 193 -2.83 7.84 16.85
N ASP A 194 -2.86 8.93 16.10
CA ASP A 194 -3.55 10.12 16.57
C ASP A 194 -5.05 9.91 16.31
N HIS A 195 -5.86 9.81 17.36
CA HIS A 195 -7.29 9.49 17.25
C HIS A 195 -8.16 10.71 16.93
N THR A 196 -7.57 11.75 16.33
CA THR A 196 -8.23 13.02 16.01
C THR A 196 -9.32 12.91 14.95
N LEU A 197 -9.23 11.93 14.04
CA LEU A 197 -10.20 11.79 12.95
C LEU A 197 -11.33 10.85 13.35
N VAL A 198 -12.39 11.42 13.91
CA VAL A 198 -13.64 10.72 14.23
C VAL A 198 -14.63 10.92 13.08
N PHE A 199 -15.17 9.82 12.56
CA PHE A 199 -16.16 9.85 11.48
C PHE A 199 -17.58 9.81 12.03
N SER A 200 -18.48 10.60 11.44
CA SER A 200 -19.90 10.53 11.76
C SER A 200 -20.46 9.15 11.39
N ILE A 201 -21.51 8.72 12.10
CA ILE A 201 -22.21 7.46 11.79
C ILE A 201 -22.73 7.43 10.34
N GLN A 202 -23.13 8.58 9.79
CA GLN A 202 -23.58 8.69 8.40
C GLN A 202 -22.43 8.40 7.41
N HIS A 203 -21.21 8.88 7.70
CA HIS A 203 -20.04 8.54 6.90
C HIS A 203 -19.74 7.05 6.97
N LEU A 204 -19.73 6.46 8.18
CA LEU A 204 -19.46 5.04 8.38
C LEU A 204 -20.50 4.14 7.67
N GLN A 205 -21.79 4.48 7.76
CA GLN A 205 -22.87 3.81 7.04
C GLN A 205 -22.69 3.88 5.53
N THR A 206 -22.30 5.07 5.02
CA THR A 206 -22.03 5.27 3.59
C THR A 206 -20.88 4.38 3.14
N VAL A 207 -19.76 4.38 3.87
CA VAL A 207 -18.58 3.55 3.57
C VAL A 207 -18.94 2.06 3.58
N LEU A 208 -19.65 1.59 4.61
CA LEU A 208 -20.08 0.19 4.71
C LEU A 208 -20.99 -0.21 3.53
N ALA A 209 -21.96 0.64 3.19
CA ALA A 209 -22.90 0.37 2.10
C ALA A 209 -22.18 0.24 0.74
N VAL A 210 -21.25 1.14 0.43
CA VAL A 210 -20.49 1.07 -0.83
C VAL A 210 -19.46 -0.05 -0.82
N ALA A 211 -18.85 -0.38 0.33
CA ALA A 211 -17.96 -1.52 0.46
C ALA A 211 -18.68 -2.84 0.17
N LYS A 212 -19.87 -3.05 0.75
CA LYS A 212 -20.72 -4.21 0.47
C LYS A 212 -21.04 -4.37 -1.02
N LYS A 213 -21.37 -3.25 -1.67
CA LYS A 213 -21.69 -3.22 -3.11
C LYS A 213 -20.48 -3.58 -3.97
N LEU A 214 -19.30 -3.04 -3.66
CA LEU A 214 -18.06 -3.31 -4.40
C LEU A 214 -17.58 -4.75 -4.20
N LEU A 215 -17.66 -5.25 -2.96
CA LEU A 215 -17.18 -6.58 -2.57
C LEU A 215 -18.17 -7.70 -2.88
N GLY A 216 -19.26 -7.41 -3.60
CA GLY A 216 -20.14 -8.43 -4.14
C GLY A 216 -19.43 -9.29 -5.19
N SER A 217 -19.68 -10.60 -5.15
CA SER A 217 -19.05 -11.59 -6.04
C SER A 217 -19.17 -11.23 -7.52
N ASP A 218 -20.34 -10.74 -7.94
CA ASP A 218 -20.61 -10.41 -9.34
C ASP A 218 -19.72 -9.26 -9.84
N VAL A 219 -19.56 -8.22 -9.02
CA VAL A 219 -18.72 -7.07 -9.36
C VAL A 219 -17.25 -7.49 -9.41
N LEU A 220 -16.79 -8.25 -8.41
CA LEU A 220 -15.40 -8.70 -8.34
C LEU A 220 -15.05 -9.66 -9.48
N ASN A 221 -15.95 -10.57 -9.87
CA ASN A 221 -15.77 -11.47 -11.02
C ASN A 221 -15.51 -10.68 -12.31
N VAL A 222 -16.37 -9.69 -12.60
CA VAL A 222 -16.23 -8.85 -13.81
C VAL A 222 -14.92 -8.05 -13.77
N LEU A 223 -14.56 -7.51 -12.60
CA LEU A 223 -13.29 -6.77 -12.45
C LEU A 223 -12.06 -7.66 -12.64
N ASP A 224 -12.09 -8.91 -12.17
CA ASP A 224 -11.01 -9.87 -12.37
C ASP A 224 -10.84 -10.23 -13.86
N ASP A 225 -11.95 -10.42 -14.59
CA ASP A 225 -11.90 -10.69 -16.03
C ASP A 225 -11.30 -9.53 -16.81
N ILE A 226 -11.71 -8.31 -16.48
CA ILE A 226 -11.16 -7.08 -17.07
C ILE A 226 -9.68 -6.91 -16.75
N ALA A 227 -9.29 -7.10 -15.49
CA ALA A 227 -7.89 -6.98 -15.07
C ALA A 227 -7.02 -7.99 -15.81
N ARG A 228 -7.48 -9.24 -15.94
CA ARG A 228 -6.79 -10.30 -16.66
C ARG A 228 -6.58 -9.96 -18.13
N GLU A 229 -7.62 -9.46 -18.80
CA GLU A 229 -7.52 -9.01 -20.19
C GLU A 229 -6.53 -7.85 -20.36
N VAL A 230 -6.63 -6.80 -19.53
CA VAL A 230 -5.75 -5.62 -19.60
C VAL A 230 -4.30 -6.00 -19.31
N TYR A 231 -4.07 -6.89 -18.33
CA TYR A 231 -2.76 -7.39 -17.96
C TYR A 231 -2.13 -8.21 -19.10
N ASN A 232 -2.85 -9.19 -19.64
CA ASN A 232 -2.34 -10.09 -20.69
C ASN A 232 -2.03 -9.35 -22.00
N ASN A 233 -2.81 -8.32 -22.33
CA ASN A 233 -2.56 -7.49 -23.51
C ASN A 233 -1.41 -6.47 -23.31
N GLY A 234 -0.90 -6.30 -22.09
CA GLY A 234 0.18 -5.34 -21.80
C GLY A 234 -0.19 -3.88 -22.10
N ALA A 235 -1.49 -3.56 -22.16
CA ALA A 235 -1.98 -2.24 -22.58
C ALA A 235 -1.57 -1.11 -21.62
N LEU A 236 -1.24 -1.46 -20.38
CA LEU A 236 -0.74 -0.54 -19.37
C LEU A 236 0.69 -0.93 -18.97
N LYS A 237 1.64 -0.03 -19.20
CA LYS A 237 3.06 -0.23 -18.83
C LYS A 237 3.25 -0.51 -17.33
N ILE A 238 2.39 0.08 -16.49
CA ILE A 238 2.47 -0.01 -15.03
C ILE A 238 1.11 -0.47 -14.49
N PHE A 239 0.84 -1.77 -14.56
CA PHE A 239 -0.38 -2.38 -14.03
C PHE A 239 -0.09 -3.82 -13.55
N PRO A 240 0.18 -4.02 -12.25
CA PRO A 240 0.67 -5.30 -11.72
C PRO A 240 -0.45 -6.31 -11.36
N TYR A 241 -1.71 -5.92 -11.57
CA TYR A 241 -2.89 -6.66 -11.10
C TYR A 241 -3.36 -7.65 -12.17
N LYS A 242 -3.09 -8.95 -11.96
CA LYS A 242 -3.69 -10.04 -12.76
C LYS A 242 -5.14 -10.28 -12.37
N THR A 243 -5.41 -10.19 -11.07
CA THR A 243 -6.73 -10.16 -10.44
C THR A 243 -6.79 -8.92 -9.54
N LEU A 244 -7.99 -8.42 -9.30
CA LEU A 244 -8.24 -7.26 -8.45
C LEU A 244 -8.88 -7.65 -7.13
N ARG A 245 -9.63 -8.76 -7.10
CA ARG A 245 -10.39 -9.23 -5.94
C ARG A 245 -9.62 -9.17 -4.64
N GLU A 246 -8.45 -9.78 -4.57
CA GLU A 246 -7.71 -9.90 -3.31
C GLU A 246 -7.17 -8.54 -2.85
N THR A 247 -6.77 -7.70 -3.80
CA THR A 247 -6.30 -6.35 -3.51
C THR A 247 -7.45 -5.46 -3.03
N ILE A 248 -8.59 -5.48 -3.72
CA ILE A 248 -9.78 -4.71 -3.34
C ILE A 248 -10.32 -5.18 -1.99
N ASN A 249 -10.41 -6.49 -1.76
CA ASN A 249 -10.88 -7.06 -0.50
C ASN A 249 -9.98 -6.61 0.67
N LEU A 250 -8.67 -6.78 0.54
CA LEU A 250 -7.72 -6.32 1.56
C LEU A 250 -7.85 -4.81 1.82
N VAL A 251 -7.85 -3.99 0.78
CA VAL A 251 -7.87 -2.52 0.94
C VAL A 251 -9.18 -2.04 1.56
N MET A 252 -10.32 -2.61 1.17
CA MET A 252 -11.62 -2.21 1.74
C MET A 252 -11.82 -2.71 3.18
N VAL A 253 -11.39 -3.94 3.50
CA VAL A 253 -11.47 -4.46 4.88
C VAL A 253 -10.52 -3.70 5.80
N THR A 254 -9.29 -3.40 5.34
CA THR A 254 -8.36 -2.57 6.11
C THR A 254 -8.89 -1.15 6.30
N LEU A 255 -9.50 -0.54 5.28
CA LEU A 255 -10.18 0.74 5.44
C LEU A 255 -11.24 0.70 6.55
N LEU A 256 -12.15 -0.28 6.50
CA LEU A 256 -13.17 -0.44 7.54
C LEU A 256 -12.55 -0.59 8.93
N ARG A 257 -11.49 -1.39 9.04
CA ARG A 257 -10.75 -1.58 10.30
C ARG A 257 -10.20 -0.26 10.83
N GLU A 258 -9.49 0.52 10.01
CA GLU A 258 -8.90 1.79 10.45
C GLU A 258 -9.97 2.83 10.84
N LEU A 259 -11.09 2.89 10.12
CA LEU A 259 -12.17 3.83 10.43
C LEU A 259 -12.93 3.48 11.72
N LEU A 260 -13.03 2.19 12.04
CA LEU A 260 -13.83 1.69 13.16
C LEU A 260 -13.02 1.47 14.44
N ALA A 261 -11.71 1.21 14.34
CA ALA A 261 -10.85 0.86 15.48
C ALA A 261 -10.91 1.84 16.67
N TYR A 262 -11.25 3.11 16.41
CA TYR A 262 -11.29 4.17 17.42
C TYR A 262 -12.70 4.72 17.68
N GLN A 263 -13.72 4.16 17.03
CA GLN A 263 -15.11 4.52 17.30
C GLN A 263 -15.60 3.77 18.53
N LYS A 264 -16.43 4.45 19.33
CA LYS A 264 -17.08 3.92 20.52
C LYS A 264 -18.56 4.26 20.48
N ASP A 265 -19.36 3.48 21.19
CA ASP A 265 -20.79 3.73 21.41
C ASP A 265 -21.57 3.83 20.09
N LEU A 266 -21.18 3.04 19.09
CA LEU A 266 -21.90 3.01 17.81
C LEU A 266 -23.27 2.34 17.97
N PRO A 267 -24.26 2.68 17.12
CA PRO A 267 -25.57 2.05 17.20
C PRO A 267 -25.47 0.53 16.98
N VAL A 268 -26.00 -0.26 17.91
CA VAL A 268 -26.00 -1.73 17.85
C VAL A 268 -26.43 -2.29 16.48
N PRO A 269 -27.47 -1.77 15.80
CA PRO A 269 -27.83 -2.25 14.46
C PRO A 269 -26.70 -2.08 13.43
N PHE A 270 -25.90 -1.02 13.54
CA PHE A 270 -24.76 -0.78 12.67
C PHE A 270 -23.60 -1.74 13.00
N THR A 271 -23.21 -1.86 14.27
CA THR A 271 -22.12 -2.77 14.69
C THR A 271 -22.42 -4.22 14.29
N ARG A 272 -23.67 -4.66 14.48
CA ARG A 272 -24.14 -5.98 14.03
C ARG A 272 -24.08 -6.15 12.51
N ASP A 273 -24.41 -5.11 11.76
CA ASP A 273 -24.37 -5.14 10.30
C ASP A 273 -22.93 -5.25 9.76
N VAL A 274 -21.98 -4.56 10.40
CA VAL A 274 -20.54 -4.73 10.15
C VAL A 274 -20.11 -6.16 10.48
N GLN A 275 -20.49 -6.68 11.65
CA GLN A 275 -20.10 -8.02 12.09
C GLN A 275 -20.58 -9.11 11.13
N ILE A 276 -21.85 -9.07 10.71
CA ILE A 276 -22.41 -10.04 9.74
C ILE A 276 -21.63 -9.98 8.42
N PHE A 277 -21.37 -8.77 7.92
CA PHE A 277 -20.65 -8.57 6.68
C PHE A 277 -19.21 -9.11 6.73
N VAL A 278 -18.45 -8.71 7.75
CA VAL A 278 -17.05 -9.12 7.94
C VAL A 278 -16.94 -10.62 8.18
N LYS A 279 -17.88 -11.22 8.92
CA LYS A 279 -17.94 -12.68 9.09
C LYS A 279 -18.11 -13.40 7.75
N GLY A 280 -18.93 -12.87 6.85
CA GLY A 280 -19.07 -13.40 5.48
C GLY A 280 -17.75 -13.38 4.72
N LEU A 281 -17.04 -12.24 4.74
CA LEU A 281 -15.72 -12.11 4.10
C LEU A 281 -14.68 -13.05 4.69
N TYR A 282 -14.62 -13.16 6.02
CA TYR A 282 -13.71 -14.06 6.72
C TYR A 282 -13.93 -15.53 6.33
N LEU A 283 -15.18 -15.99 6.32
CA LEU A 283 -15.50 -17.37 5.95
C LEU A 283 -15.18 -17.67 4.48
N SER A 284 -15.44 -16.72 3.58
CA SER A 284 -15.03 -16.82 2.18
C SER A 284 -13.52 -16.95 2.05
N GLY A 285 -12.76 -16.07 2.71
CA GLY A 285 -11.30 -16.10 2.67
C GLY A 285 -10.72 -17.37 3.29
N GLN A 286 -11.31 -17.90 4.36
CA GLN A 286 -10.89 -19.18 4.95
C GLN A 286 -11.08 -20.36 3.99
N THR A 287 -12.18 -20.35 3.22
CA THR A 287 -12.46 -21.38 2.21
C THR A 287 -11.42 -21.33 1.09
N GLU A 288 -11.06 -20.13 0.61
CA GLU A 288 -10.02 -19.93 -0.39
C GLU A 288 -8.64 -20.40 0.10
N LEU A 289 -8.26 -20.05 1.33
CA LEU A 289 -6.99 -20.47 1.93
C LEU A 289 -6.89 -21.99 2.11
N ALA A 290 -7.98 -22.64 2.53
CA ALA A 290 -8.04 -24.10 2.63
C ALA A 290 -7.88 -24.76 1.26
N GLY A 291 -8.51 -24.22 0.22
CA GLY A 291 -8.35 -24.69 -1.17
C GLY A 291 -6.91 -24.58 -1.67
N HIS A 292 -6.21 -23.49 -1.35
CA HIS A 292 -4.80 -23.32 -1.69
C HIS A 292 -3.88 -24.32 -0.98
N GLN A 293 -4.10 -24.58 0.32
CA GLN A 293 -3.35 -25.62 1.04
C GLN A 293 -3.56 -27.00 0.41
N GLN A 294 -4.79 -27.30 0.00
CA GLN A 294 -5.13 -28.57 -0.62
C GLN A 294 -4.48 -28.73 -2.02
N GLN A 295 -4.47 -27.67 -2.83
CA GLN A 295 -3.78 -27.66 -4.13
C GLN A 295 -2.26 -27.78 -3.98
N GLN A 296 -1.66 -27.15 -2.98
CA GLN A 296 -0.22 -27.23 -2.73
C GLN A 296 0.21 -28.63 -2.24
N VAL A 297 -0.64 -29.31 -1.45
CA VAL A 297 -0.43 -30.70 -1.04
C VAL A 297 -0.55 -31.67 -2.22
N VAL A 298 -1.42 -31.39 -3.20
CA VAL A 298 -1.59 -32.21 -4.41
C VAL A 298 -0.48 -31.93 -5.45
N ALA A 299 -0.03 -30.67 -5.58
CA ALA A 299 1.07 -30.27 -6.46
C ALA A 299 2.47 -30.67 -5.95
N GLY A 300 2.59 -31.13 -4.70
CA GLY A 300 3.82 -31.70 -4.13
C GLY A 300 4.33 -32.98 -4.83
N GLN A 301 3.69 -33.43 -5.91
CA GLN A 301 4.16 -34.54 -6.76
C GLN A 301 4.65 -34.10 -8.14
N VAL A 302 4.45 -32.84 -8.56
CA VAL A 302 4.86 -32.38 -9.90
C VAL A 302 5.25 -30.91 -9.81
N GLU A 303 6.56 -30.62 -9.69
CA GLU A 303 7.24 -29.54 -10.42
C GLU A 303 8.70 -29.44 -9.99
N GLY A 304 9.54 -30.18 -10.72
CA GLY A 304 10.89 -29.74 -11.03
C GLY A 304 10.84 -29.01 -12.37
N GLY A 305 11.29 -27.75 -12.37
CA GLY A 305 11.67 -27.02 -13.58
C GLY A 305 10.62 -26.08 -14.14
N GLU A 306 10.81 -24.78 -13.89
CA GLU A 306 11.01 -23.78 -14.95
C GLU A 306 11.42 -22.44 -14.31
N VAL A 307 12.73 -22.20 -14.27
CA VAL A 307 13.29 -20.87 -13.96
C VAL A 307 13.16 -20.04 -15.23
N SER A 308 12.07 -19.29 -15.33
CA SER A 308 11.91 -18.28 -16.38
C SER A 308 12.82 -17.09 -16.09
N THR A 309 14.00 -17.09 -16.72
CA THR A 309 14.88 -15.93 -16.84
C THR A 309 14.26 -14.90 -17.79
N GLY A 310 13.68 -13.85 -17.23
CA GLY A 310 13.18 -12.68 -17.94
C GLY A 310 12.65 -11.69 -16.92
N ALA A 311 12.83 -10.39 -17.14
CA ALA A 311 12.45 -9.30 -16.24
C ALA A 311 10.95 -9.29 -15.91
N ALA A 312 10.50 -10.21 -15.05
CA ALA A 312 9.11 -10.34 -14.66
C ALA A 312 8.77 -9.16 -13.74
N GLN A 313 7.81 -8.33 -14.17
CA GLN A 313 7.27 -7.31 -13.30
C GLN A 313 6.79 -7.95 -11.98
N PRO A 314 7.05 -7.32 -10.82
CA PRO A 314 6.64 -7.88 -9.54
C PRO A 314 5.12 -8.08 -9.52
N THR A 315 4.68 -9.33 -9.49
CA THR A 315 3.26 -9.71 -9.46
C THR A 315 2.71 -9.72 -8.04
N VAL A 316 1.40 -9.50 -7.89
CA VAL A 316 0.72 -9.55 -6.59
C VAL A 316 0.74 -10.97 -6.00
N ASN A 317 1.10 -11.10 -4.72
CA ASN A 317 1.03 -12.36 -4.00
C ASN A 317 -0.36 -12.54 -3.37
N ILE A 318 -1.23 -13.26 -4.09
CA ILE A 318 -2.64 -13.53 -3.75
C ILE A 318 -2.77 -14.14 -2.34
N PHE A 319 -2.04 -15.23 -2.06
CA PHE A 319 -2.09 -15.91 -0.76
C PHE A 319 -1.81 -14.94 0.40
N ARG A 320 -0.75 -14.12 0.27
CA ARG A 320 -0.40 -13.12 1.28
C ARG A 320 -1.55 -12.12 1.48
N LEU A 321 -2.15 -11.61 0.41
CA LEU A 321 -3.24 -10.63 0.52
C LEU A 321 -4.47 -11.24 1.21
N THR A 322 -4.84 -12.48 0.87
CA THR A 322 -5.96 -13.18 1.50
C THR A 322 -5.72 -13.41 3.00
N VAL A 323 -4.50 -13.82 3.39
CA VAL A 323 -4.13 -13.95 4.82
C VAL A 323 -4.25 -12.60 5.53
N GLN A 324 -3.75 -11.52 4.93
CA GLN A 324 -3.83 -10.18 5.53
C GLN A 324 -5.28 -9.67 5.64
N ALA A 325 -6.12 -9.94 4.64
CA ALA A 325 -7.52 -9.56 4.65
C ALA A 325 -8.27 -10.31 5.77
N ASN A 326 -8.04 -11.62 5.92
CA ASN A 326 -8.62 -12.40 7.00
C ASN A 326 -8.15 -11.95 8.39
N ALA A 327 -6.87 -11.58 8.53
CA ALA A 327 -6.38 -11.01 9.79
C ALA A 327 -7.12 -9.71 10.15
N ALA A 328 -7.31 -8.81 9.18
CA ALA A 328 -8.10 -7.59 9.40
C ALA A 328 -9.58 -7.88 9.70
N CYS A 329 -10.16 -8.93 9.12
CA CYS A 329 -11.50 -9.39 9.48
C CYS A 329 -11.57 -9.84 10.95
N VAL A 330 -10.57 -10.55 11.46
CA VAL A 330 -10.52 -10.97 12.87
C VAL A 330 -10.47 -9.75 13.80
N ASP A 331 -9.61 -8.77 13.50
CA ASP A 331 -9.54 -7.52 14.27
C ASP A 331 -10.92 -6.83 14.35
N LEU A 332 -11.62 -6.74 13.23
CA LEU A 332 -12.97 -6.15 13.14
C LEU A 332 -14.02 -6.95 13.90
N LEU A 333 -13.95 -8.29 13.88
CA LEU A 333 -14.87 -9.14 14.64
C LEU A 333 -14.66 -8.97 16.15
N VAL A 334 -13.40 -8.90 16.59
CA VAL A 334 -13.07 -8.63 18.00
C VAL A 334 -13.55 -7.24 18.41
N TRP A 335 -13.29 -6.23 17.58
CA TRP A 335 -13.80 -4.87 17.79
C TRP A 335 -15.33 -4.85 17.94
N ALA A 336 -16.06 -5.49 17.03
CA ALA A 336 -17.52 -5.52 17.07
C ALA A 336 -18.07 -6.17 18.36
N THR A 337 -17.42 -7.24 18.84
CA THR A 337 -17.82 -7.87 20.11
C THR A 337 -17.50 -7.01 21.33
N ALA A 338 -16.43 -6.23 21.29
CA ALA A 338 -16.06 -5.32 22.36
C ALA A 338 -17.04 -4.13 22.44
N ASP A 339 -17.35 -3.51 21.30
CA ASP A 339 -18.30 -2.38 21.19
C ASP A 339 -19.73 -2.78 21.61
N GLU A 340 -20.18 -4.01 21.30
CA GLU A 340 -21.48 -4.51 21.77
C GLU A 340 -21.53 -4.78 23.29
N SER A 341 -20.39 -4.97 23.94
CA SER A 341 -20.30 -5.37 25.36
C SER A 341 -20.20 -4.19 26.34
N GLY A 342 -19.96 -2.97 25.84
CA GLY A 342 -19.78 -1.75 26.65
C GLY A 342 -18.36 -1.55 27.14
#